data_AF-A0AAW2L1I9-F1
#
_entry.id   AF-A0AAW2L1I9-F1
#
_cell.length_a   1.000
_cell.length_b   1.000
_cell.length_c   1.000
_cell.angle_alpha   90.00
_cell.angle_beta   90.00
_cell.angle_gamma   90.00
#
_symmetry.space_group_name_H-M   'P 1'
#
loop_
_entity.id
_entity.type
_entity.pdbx_description
1 polymer ?
#
loop_
_entity_poly.entity_id
_entity_poly.type
_entity_poly.pdbx_seq_one_letter_code
_entity_poly.pdbx_strand_id
1 'polypeptide(L)'
;MKMEFLNLMQADDQIVVEYELHLVALAKYALEAVATQEDRCYRVEQGLRLEIKKNAVRIMNFKTLIESVIRMEEAVTEDKKKGIEKR
;
A
#
# COMPACT_ATOMS: atom_id res chain seq x y z
N MET A 1 -6.19 11.99 -13.89
CA MET A 1 -7.01 10.76 -13.94
C MET A 1 -6.21 9.49 -14.30
N LYS A 2 -5.93 9.12 -15.56
CA LYS A 2 -5.11 7.89 -15.85
C LYS A 2 -3.65 8.01 -15.38
N MET A 3 -2.97 9.11 -15.71
CA MET A 3 -1.59 9.36 -15.25
C MET A 3 -1.47 9.51 -13.73
N GLU A 4 -2.56 9.95 -13.10
CA GLU A 4 -2.66 10.15 -11.65
C GLU A 4 -2.79 8.82 -10.93
N PHE A 5 -3.55 7.87 -11.48
CA PHE A 5 -3.52 6.47 -11.04
C PHE A 5 -2.12 5.86 -11.20
N LEU A 6 -1.46 6.12 -12.33
CA LEU A 6 -0.13 5.57 -12.58
C LEU A 6 0.93 6.18 -11.64
N ASN A 7 0.79 7.44 -11.24
CA ASN A 7 1.73 8.09 -10.33
C ASN A 7 1.29 8.04 -8.87
N LEU A 8 0.22 7.31 -8.54
CA LEU A 8 -0.32 7.23 -7.18
C LEU A 8 0.67 6.49 -6.26
N MET A 9 1.28 7.23 -5.35
CA MET A 9 2.12 6.71 -4.29
C MET A 9 1.48 6.98 -2.93
N GLN A 10 1.67 6.07 -1.98
CA GLN A 10 1.20 6.22 -0.61
C GLN A 10 1.96 7.37 0.08
N ALA A 11 1.24 8.40 0.53
CA ALA A 11 1.79 9.55 1.24
C ALA A 11 2.32 9.20 2.64
N ASP A 12 3.18 10.05 3.23
CA ASP A 12 3.94 9.81 4.48
C ASP A 12 3.11 9.60 5.73
N ASP A 13 1.95 10.20 5.70
CA ASP A 13 0.94 10.25 6.74
C ASP A 13 -0.31 9.44 6.38
N GLN A 14 -0.35 8.83 5.20
CA GLN A 14 -1.54 8.14 4.68
C GLN A 14 -1.51 6.65 5.00
N ILE A 15 -2.59 6.19 5.64
CA ILE A 15 -2.76 4.77 5.98
C ILE A 15 -3.11 3.94 4.75
N VAL A 16 -2.80 2.63 4.82
CA VAL A 16 -2.91 1.73 3.66
C VAL A 16 -4.35 1.61 3.16
N VAL A 17 -5.33 1.64 4.07
CA VAL A 17 -6.76 1.58 3.74
C VAL A 17 -7.21 2.83 2.96
N GLU A 18 -6.73 4.01 3.33
CA GLU A 18 -7.02 5.25 2.61
C GLU A 18 -6.34 5.27 1.24
N TYR A 19 -5.14 4.69 1.14
CA TYR A 19 -4.45 4.51 -0.13
C TYR A 19 -5.22 3.55 -1.05
N GLU A 20 -5.67 2.42 -0.54
CA GLU A 20 -6.48 1.45 -1.29
C GLU A 20 -7.76 2.10 -1.83
N LEU A 21 -8.47 2.89 -1.00
CA LEU A 21 -9.68 3.61 -1.43
C LEU A 21 -9.40 4.57 -2.59
N HIS A 22 -8.30 5.34 -2.53
CA HIS A 22 -7.89 6.21 -3.63
C HIS A 22 -7.54 5.43 -4.89
N LEU A 23 -6.86 4.29 -4.72
CA LEU A 23 -6.47 3.43 -5.83
C LEU A 23 -7.70 2.84 -6.51
N VAL A 24 -8.69 2.34 -5.77
CA VAL A 24 -9.97 1.84 -6.31
C VAL A 24 -10.75 2.97 -6.99
N ALA A 25 -10.79 4.16 -6.39
CA ALA A 25 -11.48 5.32 -6.97
C ALA A 25 -10.87 5.76 -8.31
N LEU A 26 -9.54 5.63 -8.45
CA LEU A 26 -8.80 5.98 -9.66
C LEU A 26 -8.68 4.81 -10.66
N ALA A 27 -8.85 3.56 -10.22
CA ALA A 27 -8.76 2.36 -11.06
C ALA A 27 -9.77 2.36 -12.23
N LYS A 28 -10.93 3.01 -12.05
CA LYS A 28 -11.93 3.18 -13.11
C LYS A 28 -11.40 3.95 -14.34
N TYR A 29 -10.32 4.71 -14.19
CA TYR A 29 -9.68 5.47 -15.26
C TYR A 29 -8.48 4.75 -15.89
N ALA A 30 -8.10 3.59 -15.34
CA ALA A 30 -6.91 2.85 -15.74
C ALA A 30 -7.15 1.34 -15.70
N LEU A 31 -8.30 0.89 -16.23
CA LEU A 31 -8.71 -0.53 -16.24
C LEU A 31 -7.65 -1.44 -16.88
N GLU A 32 -6.95 -0.96 -17.90
CA GLU A 32 -5.83 -1.66 -18.55
C GLU A 32 -4.66 -1.94 -17.60
N ALA A 33 -4.43 -1.08 -16.61
CA ALA A 33 -3.35 -1.21 -15.63
C ALA A 33 -3.73 -2.06 -14.41
N VAL A 34 -4.97 -2.53 -14.35
CA VAL A 34 -5.50 -3.43 -13.30
C VAL A 34 -6.26 -4.61 -13.90
N ALA A 35 -5.97 -4.92 -15.18
CA ALA A 35 -6.70 -5.91 -15.96
C ALA A 35 -6.53 -7.31 -15.36
N THR A 36 -5.33 -7.62 -14.85
CA THR A 36 -5.05 -8.88 -14.17
C THR A 36 -4.85 -8.69 -12.67
N GLN A 37 -4.96 -9.79 -11.91
CA GLN A 37 -4.62 -9.78 -10.49
C GLN A 37 -3.14 -9.46 -10.26
N GLU A 38 -2.27 -9.88 -11.18
CA GLU A 38 -0.84 -9.59 -11.15
C GLU A 38 -0.58 -8.09 -11.37
N ASP A 39 -1.26 -7.46 -12.33
CA ASP A 39 -1.15 -6.00 -12.56
C ASP A 39 -1.59 -5.20 -11.33
N ARG A 40 -2.67 -5.65 -10.66
CA ARG A 40 -3.16 -5.04 -9.41
C ARG A 40 -2.14 -5.14 -8.29
N CYS A 41 -1.56 -6.33 -8.08
CA CYS A 41 -0.50 -6.53 -7.10
C CYS A 41 0.72 -5.65 -7.43
N TYR A 42 1.17 -5.67 -8.69
CA TYR A 42 2.29 -4.88 -9.15
C TYR A 42 2.05 -3.38 -8.91
N ARG A 43 0.84 -2.88 -9.15
CA ARG A 43 0.52 -1.47 -8.92
C ARG A 43 0.60 -1.08 -7.45
N VAL A 44 0.05 -1.90 -6.57
CA VAL A 44 0.12 -1.65 -5.12
C VAL A 44 1.57 -1.74 -4.64
N GLU A 45 2.34 -2.73 -5.07
CA GLU A 45 3.76 -2.83 -4.71
C GLU A 45 4.61 -1.65 -5.20
N GLN A 46 4.27 -1.04 -6.33
CA GLN A 46 4.99 0.15 -6.84
C GLN A 46 4.61 1.42 -6.09
N GLY A 47 3.35 1.56 -5.66
CA GLY A 47 2.89 2.74 -4.94
C GLY A 47 3.02 2.66 -3.42
N LEU A 48 3.24 1.48 -2.84
CA LEU A 48 3.56 1.30 -1.42
C LEU A 48 4.92 1.92 -1.07
N ARG A 49 5.00 2.44 0.15
CA ARG A 49 6.23 3.01 0.71
C ARG A 49 7.35 1.99 0.77
N LEU A 50 8.58 2.43 0.52
CA LEU A 50 9.78 1.58 0.59
C LEU A 50 9.93 0.85 1.93
N GLU A 51 9.52 1.46 3.05
CA GLU A 51 9.55 0.85 4.38
C GLU A 51 8.58 -0.33 4.51
N ILE A 52 7.37 -0.20 3.96
CA ILE A 52 6.36 -1.26 3.92
C ILE A 52 6.75 -2.31 2.88
N LYS A 53 7.19 -1.86 1.70
CA LYS A 53 7.62 -2.69 0.57
C LYS A 53 8.77 -3.62 0.94
N LYS A 54 9.74 -3.16 1.75
CA LYS A 54 10.87 -3.97 2.24
C LYS A 54 10.45 -5.14 3.13
N ASN A 55 9.30 -5.03 3.78
CA ASN A 55 8.81 -6.08 4.65
C ASN A 55 7.66 -6.89 4.03
N ALA A 56 7.00 -6.35 3.00
CA ALA A 56 5.94 -7.02 2.24
C ALA A 56 6.45 -8.01 1.16
N VAL A 57 7.79 -8.18 1.03
CA VAL A 57 8.56 -8.68 -0.13
C VAL A 57 8.14 -10.02 -0.78
N ARG A 58 7.13 -10.76 -0.33
CA ARG A 58 6.87 -12.07 -0.98
C ARG A 58 5.47 -12.61 -0.87
N ILE A 59 4.46 -11.77 -1.09
CA ILE A 59 3.08 -12.23 -1.01
C ILE A 59 2.42 -12.11 -2.39
N MET A 60 2.44 -13.20 -3.15
CA MET A 60 1.86 -13.33 -4.49
C MET A 60 0.31 -13.25 -4.54
N ASN A 61 -0.34 -12.88 -3.43
CA ASN A 61 -1.79 -12.77 -3.34
C ASN A 61 -2.17 -11.41 -2.77
N PHE A 62 -2.87 -10.60 -3.56
CA PHE A 62 -3.37 -9.28 -3.19
C PHE A 62 -4.00 -9.24 -1.80
N LYS A 63 -4.85 -10.23 -1.47
CA LYS A 63 -5.52 -10.27 -0.17
C LYS A 63 -4.53 -10.44 0.98
N THR A 64 -3.59 -11.36 0.82
CA THR A 64 -2.57 -11.63 1.84
C THR A 64 -1.55 -10.50 1.92
N LEU A 65 -1.30 -9.79 0.81
CA LEU A 65 -0.45 -8.60 0.77
C LEU A 65 -1.08 -7.48 1.61
N ILE A 66 -2.36 -7.18 1.39
CA ILE A 66 -3.10 -6.18 2.16
C ILE A 66 -3.15 -6.55 3.65
N GLU A 67 -3.50 -7.78 4.00
CA GLU A 67 -3.53 -8.25 5.40
C GLU A 67 -2.14 -8.16 6.08
N SER A 68 -1.08 -8.50 5.36
CA SER A 68 0.28 -8.37 5.88
C SER A 68 0.65 -6.91 6.09
N VAL A 69 0.40 -6.06 5.10
CA VAL A 69 0.69 -4.63 5.14
C VAL A 69 -0.05 -3.94 6.30
N ILE A 70 -1.32 -4.29 6.55
CA ILE A 70 -2.08 -3.80 7.71
C ILE A 70 -1.40 -4.18 9.03
N ARG A 71 -0.97 -5.44 9.19
CA ARG A 71 -0.24 -5.87 10.40
C ARG A 71 1.10 -5.16 10.56
N MET A 72 1.77 -4.84 9.44
CA MET A 72 3.05 -4.11 9.46
C MET A 72 2.85 -2.67 9.91
N GLU A 73 1.79 -2.02 9.43
CA GLU A 73 1.42 -0.67 9.82
C GLU A 73 1.12 -0.59 11.31
N GLU A 74 0.39 -1.56 11.87
CA GLU A 74 0.17 -1.67 13.32
C GLU A 74 1.48 -1.85 14.10
N ALA A 75 2.39 -2.71 13.62
CA ALA A 75 3.68 -2.94 14.28
C ALA A 75 4.57 -1.69 14.27
N VAL A 76 4.66 -0.97 13.15
CA VAL A 76 5.43 0.29 13.05
C VAL A 76 4.82 1.38 13.94
N THR A 77 3.50 1.40 14.09
CA THR A 77 2.80 2.37 14.95
C THR A 77 2.99 2.06 16.44
N GLU A 78 3.02 0.77 16.82
CA GLU A 78 3.35 0.31 18.17
C GLU A 78 4.81 0.61 18.56
N ASP A 79 5.76 0.40 17.66
CA ASP A 79 7.17 0.71 17.89
C ASP A 79 7.41 2.21 18.10
N LYS A 80 6.66 3.08 17.40
CA LYS A 80 6.70 4.54 17.63
C LYS A 80 6.15 4.94 19.00
N LYS A 81 5.16 4.23 19.56
CA LYS A 81 4.64 4.51 20.91
C LYS A 81 5.62 4.07 22.01
N LYS A 82 6.29 2.93 21.85
CA LYS A 82 7.29 2.44 22.83
C LYS A 82 8.58 3.26 22.87
N GLY A 83 8.87 4.04 21.83
CA GLY A 83 9.99 4.99 21.81
C GLY A 83 9.72 6.30 22.57
N ILE A 84 8.45 6.65 22.84
CA ILE A 84 8.07 7.91 23.51
C ILE A 84 8.01 7.74 25.03
N GLU A 85 7.84 6.52 25.54
CA GLU A 85 7.76 6.22 26.98
C GLU A 85 9.11 6.00 27.68
N LYS A 86 10.23 6.20 26.97
CA LYS A 86 11.59 6.21 27.56
C LYS A 86 12.27 7.57 27.37
N ARG A 87 11.71 8.62 27.95
CA ARG A 87 12.42 9.87 28.26
C ARG A 87 12.01 10.42 29.60
#